data_AF-F9T5A6-F1
#
_entry.id   AF-F9T5A6-F1
#
_cell.length_a   1.000
_cell.length_b   1.000
_cell.length_c   1.000
_cell.angle_alpha   90.00
_cell.angle_beta   90.00
_cell.angle_gamma   90.00
#
_symmetry.space_group_name_H-M   'P 1'
#
loop_
_entity.id
_entity.type
_entity.pdbx_description
1 polymer ?
#
loop_
_entity_poly.entity_id
_entity_poly.type
_entity_poly.pdbx_seq_one_letter_code
_entity_poly.pdbx_strand_id
1 'polypeptide(L)' 'MTQNEVMTTEKRQRGRPKQDVTLDKKQEIRCTEDDKTLWKRAAENHDSVSDWAREVLTRSAKRTVNKNG' A
#
# COMPACT_ATOMS: atom_id res chain seq x y z
N MET A 1 25.15 -45.10 -9.62
CA MET A 1 25.59 -43.91 -8.87
C MET A 1 24.66 -42.77 -9.24
N THR A 2 23.64 -42.50 -8.43
CA THR A 2 22.77 -41.34 -8.61
C THR A 2 23.22 -40.29 -7.62
N GLN A 3 23.74 -39.18 -8.15
CA GLN A 3 24.28 -38.07 -7.37
C GLN A 3 23.13 -37.35 -6.67
N ASN A 4 23.22 -37.25 -5.34
CA ASN A 4 22.36 -36.38 -4.54
C ASN A 4 22.74 -34.93 -4.86
N GLU A 5 21.86 -34.20 -5.54
CA GLU A 5 22.00 -32.75 -5.68
C GLU A 5 21.82 -32.11 -4.30
N VAL A 6 22.92 -31.57 -3.79
CA VAL A 6 22.97 -30.78 -2.57
C VAL A 6 22.22 -29.48 -2.84
N MET A 7 20.98 -29.39 -2.35
CA MET A 7 20.22 -28.14 -2.36
C MET A 7 20.96 -27.13 -1.48
N THR A 8 21.70 -26.23 -2.12
CA THR A 8 22.42 -25.13 -1.47
C THR A 8 21.42 -24.26 -0.72
N THR A 9 21.69 -24.10 0.57
CA THR A 9 20.94 -23.28 1.54
C THR A 9 21.07 -21.80 1.22
N GLU A 10 20.48 -21.34 0.11
CA GLU A 10 20.26 -19.91 -0.09
C GLU A 10 19.18 -19.45 0.89
N LYS A 11 19.57 -18.52 1.76
CA LYS A 11 18.77 -17.90 2.82
C LYS A 11 17.42 -17.44 2.26
N ARG A 12 16.38 -18.26 2.40
CA ARG A 12 14.98 -17.83 2.26
C ARG A 12 14.75 -16.76 3.32
N GLN A 13 14.90 -15.48 2.95
CA GLN A 13 14.48 -14.40 3.82
C GLN A 13 13.00 -14.63 4.12
N ARG A 14 12.70 -14.96 5.38
CA ARG A 14 11.33 -15.04 5.88
C ARG A 14 10.74 -13.65 5.74
N GLY A 15 10.01 -13.44 4.67
CA GLY A 15 9.31 -12.20 4.36
C GLY A 15 8.16 -12.49 3.42
N ARG A 16 7.10 -11.68 3.53
CA ARG A 16 6.02 -11.66 2.54
C ARG A 16 6.67 -11.46 1.17
N PRO A 17 6.28 -12.24 0.13
CA PRO A 17 6.79 -12.02 -1.22
C PRO A 17 6.67 -10.53 -1.58
N LYS A 18 7.76 -9.91 -2.04
CA LYS A 18 7.70 -8.56 -2.61
C LYS A 18 6.72 -8.64 -3.77
N GLN A 19 5.55 -8.08 -3.57
CA GLN A 19 4.50 -8.08 -4.58
C GLN A 19 4.56 -6.73 -5.28
N ASP A 20 4.73 -6.77 -6.60
CA ASP A 20 4.67 -5.56 -7.42
C ASP A 20 3.32 -4.87 -7.23
N VAL A 21 3.39 -3.56 -7.01
CA VAL A 21 2.21 -2.71 -6.83
C VAL A 21 1.85 -2.18 -8.20
N THR A 22 0.87 -2.82 -8.83
CA THR A 22 0.27 -2.38 -10.09
C THR A 22 -0.97 -1.51 -9.79
N LEU A 23 -1.29 -0.54 -10.66
CA LEU A 23 -2.40 0.42 -10.43
C LEU A 23 -3.79 -0.25 -10.39
N ASP A 24 -3.88 -1.44 -10.97
CA ASP A 24 -5.00 -2.38 -10.95
C ASP A 24 -5.23 -3.00 -9.56
N LYS A 25 -4.24 -2.93 -8.67
CA LYS A 25 -4.36 -3.46 -7.32
C LYS A 25 -5.00 -2.44 -6.39
N LYS A 26 -6.30 -2.63 -6.16
CA LYS A 26 -7.07 -1.82 -5.21
C LYS A 26 -6.57 -2.06 -3.78
N GLN A 27 -6.41 -0.98 -3.03
CA GLN A 27 -6.22 -1.02 -1.58
C GLN A 27 -7.51 -0.61 -0.91
N GLU A 28 -8.14 -1.53 -0.19
CA GLU A 28 -9.36 -1.26 0.57
C GLU A 28 -9.02 -0.68 1.93
N ILE A 29 -9.71 0.39 2.31
CA ILE A 29 -9.60 1.00 3.64
C ILE A 29 -10.88 0.66 4.40
N ARG A 30 -10.73 -0.12 5.48
CA ARG A 30 -11.85 -0.37 6.40
C ARG A 30 -12.18 0.92 7.14
N CYS A 31 -13.46 1.23 7.22
CA CYS A 31 -13.96 2.47 7.81
C CYS A 31 -15.30 2.24 8.49
N THR A 32 -15.60 3.07 9.49
CA THR A 32 -16.93 3.16 10.10
C THR A 32 -17.89 3.95 9.20
N GLU A 33 -19.19 3.94 9.50
CA GLU A 33 -20.16 4.75 8.77
C GLU A 33 -19.95 6.27 8.99
N ASP A 34 -19.45 6.64 10.17
CA ASP A 34 -19.11 8.03 10.49
C ASP A 34 -17.92 8.50 9.66
N ASP A 35 -16.87 7.67 9.55
CA ASP A 35 -15.72 7.93 8.67
C ASP A 35 -16.17 8.15 7.23
N LYS A 36 -17.06 7.29 6.71
CA LYS A 36 -17.61 7.45 5.35
C LYS A 36 -18.30 8.78 5.17
N THR A 37 -19.10 9.20 6.15
CA THR A 37 -19.83 10.47 6.10
C THR A 37 -18.87 11.65 6.11
N LEU A 38 -17.84 11.60 6.96
CA LEU A 38 -16.82 12.63 7.07
C LEU A 38 -15.98 12.73 5.78
N TRP A 39 -15.56 11.59 5.23
CA TRP A 39 -14.77 11.55 4.00
C TRP A 39 -15.56 12.01 2.78
N LYS A 40 -16.86 11.67 2.69
CA LYS A 40 -17.74 12.21 1.65
C LYS A 40 -17.81 13.73 1.68
N ARG A 41 -17.94 14.33 2.87
CA ARG A 41 -17.91 15.80 3.01
C ARG A 41 -16.54 16.38 2.64
N ALA A 42 -15.46 15.74 3.08
CA ALA A 42 -14.11 16.22 2.79
C ALA A 42 -13.74 16.12 1.29
N ALA A 43 -14.35 15.18 0.56
CA ALA A 43 -14.13 14.94 -0.86
C ALA A 43 -15.10 15.71 -1.79
N GLU A 44 -15.84 16.71 -1.28
CA GLU A 44 -16.88 17.43 -2.05
C GLU A 44 -16.37 18.04 -3.37
N ASN A 45 -15.10 18.46 -3.42
CA ASN A 45 -14.46 19.04 -4.61
C ASN A 45 -13.57 18.04 -5.38
N HIS A 46 -13.75 16.74 -5.16
CA HIS A 46 -13.00 15.68 -5.84
C HIS A 46 -13.95 14.76 -6.61
N ASP A 47 -13.41 14.12 -7.65
CA ASP A 47 -14.18 13.17 -8.46
C ASP A 47 -14.68 11.95 -7.65
N SER A 48 -13.94 11.58 -6.60
CA SER A 48 -14.35 10.52 -5.68
C SER A 48 -13.64 10.61 -4.33
N VAL A 49 -14.20 9.95 -3.30
CA VAL A 49 -13.54 9.77 -1.99
C VAL A 49 -12.18 9.07 -2.13
N SER A 50 -12.06 8.12 -3.07
CA SER A 50 -10.79 7.43 -3.31
C SER A 50 -9.72 8.35 -3.90
N ASP A 51 -10.12 9.27 -4.78
CA ASP A 51 -9.22 10.27 -5.37
C ASP A 51 -8.73 11.27 -4.31
N TRP A 52 -9.68 11.83 -3.54
CA TRP A 52 -9.36 12.67 -2.38
C TRP A 52 -8.40 11.97 -1.40
N ALA A 53 -8.71 10.72 -1.03
CA ALA A 53 -7.87 9.95 -0.12
C ALA A 53 -6.47 9.72 -0.68
N ARG A 54 -6.34 9.43 -1.97
CA ARG A 54 -5.04 9.26 -2.64
C ARG A 54 -4.21 10.54 -2.56
N GLU A 55 -4.79 11.70 -2.81
CA GLU A 55 -4.09 12.98 -2.69
C GLU A 55 -3.59 13.20 -1.25
N VAL A 56 -4.49 13.07 -0.27
CA VAL A 56 -4.18 13.32 1.14
C VAL A 56 -3.08 12.39 1.64
N LEU A 57 -3.18 11.09 1.36
CA LEU A 57 -2.19 10.09 1.76
C LEU A 57 -0.83 10.37 1.11
N THR A 58 -0.81 10.68 -0.19
CA THR A 58 0.43 10.99 -0.92
C THR A 58 1.09 12.26 -0.39
N ARG A 59 0.31 13.32 -0.14
CA ARG A 59 0.79 14.58 0.42
C ARG A 59 1.38 14.39 1.82
N SER A 60 0.72 13.59 2.65
CA SER A 60 1.21 13.25 3.99
C SER A 60 2.53 12.48 3.91
N ALA A 61 2.60 11.43 3.09
CA ALA A 61 3.79 10.61 2.90
C ALA A 61 5.01 11.44 2.43
N LYS A 62 4.82 12.34 1.46
CA LYS A 62 5.89 13.25 0.97
C LYS A 62 6.47 14.12 2.09
N ARG A 63 5.64 14.62 3.00
CA ARG A 63 6.10 15.43 4.15
C ARG A 63 6.97 14.60 5.10
N THR A 64 6.63 13.33 5.31
CA THR A 64 7.42 12.43 6.17
C THR A 64 8.76 12.07 5.53
N VAL A 65 8.79 11.79 4.22
CA VAL A 65 10.04 11.49 3.51
C VAL A 65 11.00 12.67 3.58
N ASN A 66 10.51 13.89 3.32
CA ASN A 66 11.33 15.10 3.36
C ASN A 66 11.78 15.52 4.78
N LYS A 67 11.22 14.94 5.84
CA LYS A 67 11.63 15.22 7.23
C LYS A 67 12.83 14.37 7.66
N ASN A 68 13.08 13.27 6.96
CA ASN A 68 14.10 12.26 7.29
C ASN A 68 15.18 12.13 6.21
N GLY A 69 15.19 13.01 5.20
CA GLY A 69 16.22 13.11 4.17
C GLY A 69 16.83 14.49 4.19
#